data_AF-A0A945HY31-F1
#
_entry.id   AF-A0A945HY31-F1
#
_cell.length_a   1.000
_cell.length_b   1.000
_cell.length_c   1.000
_cell.angle_alpha   90.00
_cell.angle_beta   90.00
_cell.angle_gamma   90.00
#
_symmetry.space_group_name_H-M   'P 1'
#
loop_
_entity.id
_entity.type
_entity.pdbx_description
1 polymer ?
#
loop_
_entity_poly.entity_id
_entity_poly.type
_entity_poly.pdbx_seq_one_letter_code
_entity_poly.pdbx_strand_id
1 'polypeptide(L)'
;MSGEILTAKTLEEAKVELRKIYQKESHSLSDLSMEEYKAFENDEREDSDNHLNLERLESKESEVIDLTYYKYLPDRKIAYRVTLIDKQGEKLEDYFMVIPETI
;
A
#
# COMPACT_ATOMS: atom_id res chain seq x y z
N MET A 1 4.76 2.34 7.04
CA MET A 1 5.36 1.00 7.30
C MET A 1 6.82 1.21 7.68
N SER A 2 7.68 0.20 7.83
CA SER A 2 9.11 0.42 8.10
C SER A 2 9.91 0.35 6.80
N GLY A 3 9.93 1.40 5.98
CA GLY A 3 10.94 1.64 4.93
C GLY A 3 11.33 0.49 4.00
N GLU A 4 10.51 -0.57 3.91
CA GLU A 4 10.86 -1.80 3.19
C GLU A 4 10.95 -1.50 1.71
N ILE A 5 12.00 -2.01 1.07
CA ILE A 5 12.23 -1.81 -0.35
C ILE A 5 11.57 -2.98 -1.08
N LEU A 6 10.63 -2.68 -1.98
CA LEU A 6 10.10 -3.68 -2.90
C LEU A 6 11.22 -4.15 -3.83
N THR A 7 11.40 -5.47 -3.91
CA THR A 7 12.42 -6.09 -4.76
C THR A 7 11.86 -6.55 -6.11
N ALA A 8 10.55 -6.50 -6.26
CA ALA A 8 9.82 -6.78 -7.49
C ALA A 8 10.29 -5.92 -8.68
N LYS A 9 10.18 -6.50 -9.87
CA LYS A 9 10.54 -5.84 -11.14
C LYS A 9 9.33 -5.48 -11.98
N THR A 10 8.14 -5.90 -11.57
CA THR A 10 6.87 -5.66 -12.25
C THR A 10 5.80 -5.26 -11.24
N LEU A 11 4.78 -4.53 -11.71
CA LEU A 11 3.67 -4.07 -10.86
C LEU A 11 2.90 -5.23 -10.21
N GLU A 12 2.70 -6.33 -10.92
CA GLU A 12 2.00 -7.52 -10.39
C GLU A 12 2.82 -8.24 -9.31
N GLU A 13 4.12 -8.41 -9.52
CA GLU A 13 5.01 -8.97 -8.50
C GLU A 13 5.06 -8.08 -7.26
N ALA A 14 5.14 -6.75 -7.46
CA ALA A 14 5.16 -5.76 -6.41
C ALA A 14 3.87 -5.80 -5.58
N LYS A 15 2.71 -5.95 -6.23
CA LYS A 15 1.43 -6.14 -5.55
C LYS A 15 1.44 -7.38 -4.66
N VAL A 16 1.89 -8.52 -5.17
CA VAL A 16 1.97 -9.76 -4.40
C VAL A 16 2.95 -9.65 -3.23
N GLU A 17 4.12 -9.04 -3.46
CA GLU A 17 5.14 -8.78 -2.43
C GLU A 17 4.58 -7.88 -1.32
N LEU A 18 3.98 -6.75 -1.69
CA LEU A 18 3.36 -5.80 -0.77
C LEU A 18 2.26 -6.45 0.07
N ARG A 19 1.35 -7.23 -0.55
CA ARG A 19 0.31 -7.96 0.20
C ARG A 19 0.90 -8.93 1.20
N LYS A 20 2.01 -9.60 0.88
CA LYS A 20 2.70 -10.48 1.83
C LYS A 20 3.33 -9.71 2.99
N ILE A 21 3.87 -8.51 2.76
CA ILE A 21 4.40 -7.64 3.82
C ILE A 21 3.27 -7.30 4.79
N TYR A 22 2.16 -6.77 4.29
CA TYR A 22 1.01 -6.43 5.12
C TYR A 22 0.41 -7.64 5.84
N GLN A 23 0.38 -8.81 5.21
CA GLN A 23 -0.14 -10.04 5.82
C GLN A 23 0.81 -10.64 6.89
N LYS A 24 2.10 -10.29 6.89
CA LYS A 24 3.00 -10.64 8.00
C LYS A 24 2.76 -9.75 9.21
N GLU A 25 2.55 -8.46 8.95
CA GLU A 25 2.30 -7.44 9.99
C GLU A 25 0.85 -7.44 10.49
N SER A 26 -0.06 -8.10 9.78
CA SER A 26 -1.47 -8.16 10.13
C SER A 26 -2.08 -9.53 9.89
N HIS A 27 -2.98 -9.94 10.79
CA HIS A 27 -3.55 -11.28 10.78
C HIS A 27 -4.64 -11.48 9.71
N SER A 28 -5.25 -10.40 9.20
CA SER A 28 -6.29 -10.50 8.17
C SER A 28 -6.28 -9.31 7.22
N LEU A 29 -6.29 -9.63 5.92
CA LEU A 29 -6.49 -8.68 4.83
C LEU A 29 -7.83 -8.98 4.15
N SER A 30 -8.62 -7.94 3.91
CA SER A 30 -9.83 -8.00 3.08
C SER A 30 -9.63 -7.14 1.85
N ASP A 31 -9.93 -7.67 0.67
CA ASP A 31 -9.92 -6.88 -0.55
C ASP A 31 -11.01 -5.81 -0.51
N LEU A 32 -10.72 -4.67 -1.14
CA LEU A 32 -11.66 -3.60 -1.40
C LEU A 32 -11.62 -3.24 -2.88
N SER A 33 -12.72 -2.74 -3.39
CA SER A 33 -12.77 -1.96 -4.61
C SER A 33 -12.42 -0.49 -4.33
N MET A 34 -12.07 0.24 -5.38
CA MET A 34 -11.92 1.69 -5.32
C MET A 34 -13.19 2.38 -4.80
N GLU A 35 -14.38 1.89 -5.19
CA GLU A 35 -15.66 2.48 -4.79
C GLU A 35 -15.91 2.29 -3.29
N GLU A 36 -15.64 1.11 -2.76
CA GLU A 36 -15.74 0.82 -1.32
C GLU A 36 -14.77 1.69 -0.51
N TYR A 37 -13.53 1.84 -0.98
CA TYR A 37 -12.55 2.70 -0.31
C TYR A 37 -12.98 4.17 -0.28
N LYS A 38 -13.52 4.68 -1.39
CA LYS A 38 -14.01 6.05 -1.50
C LYS A 38 -15.26 6.31 -0.67
N ALA A 39 -16.10 5.29 -0.46
CA ALA A 39 -17.31 5.40 0.34
C ALA A 39 -17.04 5.64 1.84
N PHE A 40 -15.85 5.31 2.35
CA PHE A 40 -15.49 5.66 3.72
C PHE A 40 -15.36 7.17 3.90
N GLU A 41 -16.14 7.73 4.83
CA GLU A 41 -16.18 9.17 5.12
C GLU A 41 -14.92 9.68 5.84
N ASN A 42 -14.09 8.78 6.38
CA ASN A 42 -12.85 9.14 7.09
C ASN A 42 -11.81 9.78 6.15
N ASP A 43 -11.06 10.73 6.70
CA ASP A 43 -9.97 11.41 6.00
C ASP A 43 -8.85 10.44 5.60
N GLU A 44 -8.39 10.57 4.35
CA GLU A 44 -7.22 9.87 3.84
C GLU A 44 -5.94 10.51 4.39
N ARG A 45 -4.98 9.67 4.75
CA ARG A 45 -3.65 10.07 5.23
C ARG A 45 -2.58 9.43 4.37
N GLU A 46 -1.49 10.15 4.17
CA GLU A 46 -0.32 9.68 3.45
C GLU A 46 0.63 8.90 4.39
N ASP A 47 1.23 7.79 3.90
CA ASP A 47 2.30 7.12 4.62
C ASP A 47 3.57 7.99 4.61
N SER A 48 4.23 8.08 5.77
CA SER A 48 5.40 8.94 5.93
C SER A 48 6.53 8.58 4.97
N ASP A 49 6.61 7.32 4.53
CA ASP A 49 7.73 6.83 3.72
C ASP A 49 7.57 7.11 2.22
N ASN A 50 6.41 7.62 1.77
CA ASN A 50 6.14 7.90 0.36
C ASN A 50 7.21 8.78 -0.29
N HIS A 51 7.70 9.80 0.42
CA HIS A 51 8.77 10.67 -0.09
C HIS A 51 10.07 9.90 -0.34
N LEU A 52 10.46 8.99 0.56
CA LEU A 52 11.65 8.14 0.40
C LEU A 52 11.48 7.17 -0.76
N ASN A 53 10.28 6.62 -0.93
CA ASN A 53 9.97 5.74 -2.05
C ASN A 53 10.07 6.48 -3.40
N LEU A 54 9.59 7.71 -3.48
CA LEU A 54 9.79 8.56 -4.67
C LEU A 54 11.29 8.79 -4.96
N GLU A 55 12.06 9.15 -3.94
CA GLU A 55 13.52 9.37 -4.08
C GLU A 55 14.23 8.11 -4.61
N ARG A 56 13.82 6.91 -4.17
CA ARG A 56 14.37 5.62 -4.65
C ARG A 56 14.08 5.34 -6.12
N LEU A 57 12.91 5.77 -6.61
CA LEU A 57 12.58 5.65 -8.03
C LEU A 57 13.44 6.61 -8.87
N GLU A 58 13.59 7.85 -8.40
CA GLU A 58 14.42 8.87 -9.06
C GLU A 58 15.91 8.50 -9.09
N SER A 59 16.42 7.93 -7.99
CA SER A 59 17.80 7.44 -7.88
C SER A 59 18.03 6.10 -8.59
N LYS A 60 16.96 5.45 -9.10
CA LYS A 60 16.98 4.12 -9.74
C LYS A 60 17.46 3.00 -8.81
N GLU A 61 17.27 3.18 -7.50
CA GLU A 61 17.50 2.14 -6.50
C GLU A 61 16.41 1.06 -6.52
N SER A 62 15.22 1.41 -6.99
CA SER A 62 14.08 0.50 -7.10
C SER A 62 13.48 0.52 -8.51
N GLU A 63 13.04 -0.66 -8.97
CA GLU A 63 12.36 -0.83 -10.26
C GLU A 63 10.87 -0.50 -10.16
N VAL A 64 10.28 -0.77 -8.99
CA VAL A 64 8.90 -0.46 -8.63
C VAL A 64 8.89 0.07 -7.21
N ILE A 65 8.05 1.08 -6.95
CA ILE A 65 7.82 1.66 -5.63
C ILE A 65 6.34 1.63 -5.29
N ASP A 66 6.01 1.78 -4.01
CA ASP A 66 4.65 2.00 -3.53
C ASP A 66 4.46 3.41 -2.96
N LEU A 67 3.34 4.03 -3.30
CA LEU A 67 2.82 5.21 -2.61
C LEU A 67 1.56 4.78 -1.86
N THR A 68 1.67 4.77 -0.54
CA THR A 68 0.65 4.23 0.34
C THR A 68 -0.16 5.37 0.97
N TYR A 69 -1.48 5.21 0.96
CA TYR A 69 -2.45 6.08 1.60
C TYR A 69 -3.42 5.24 2.42
N TYR A 70 -3.91 5.77 3.53
CA TYR A 70 -4.79 5.00 4.41
C TYR A 70 -5.85 5.85 5.11
N LYS A 71 -6.93 5.18 5.50
CA LYS A 71 -8.02 5.71 6.32
C LYS A 71 -8.14 4.87 7.58
N TYR A 72 -8.12 5.50 8.74
CA TYR A 72 -8.48 4.83 10.00
C TYR A 72 -9.99 4.64 10.06
N LEU A 73 -10.42 3.40 10.29
CA LEU A 73 -11.81 3.03 10.43
C LEU A 73 -12.11 2.60 11.88
N PRO A 74 -13.40 2.49 12.26
CA PRO A 74 -13.78 1.90 13.54
C PRO A 74 -13.20 0.50 13.76
N ASP A 75 -13.20 0.04 15.00
CA ASP A 75 -12.63 -1.25 15.42
C ASP A 75 -11.13 -1.41 15.10
N ARG A 76 -10.40 -0.29 15.00
CA ARG A 76 -8.97 -0.26 14.66
C ARG A 76 -8.65 -0.85 13.27
N LYS A 77 -9.66 -0.97 12.40
CA LYS A 77 -9.47 -1.34 11.00
C LYS A 77 -8.76 -0.21 10.26
N ILE A 78 -7.97 -0.56 9.25
CA ILE A 78 -7.27 0.42 8.41
C ILE A 78 -7.52 0.05 6.96
N ALA A 79 -8.15 0.95 6.20
CA ALA A 79 -8.29 0.79 4.76
C ALA A 79 -7.10 1.45 4.07
N TYR A 80 -6.45 0.74 3.16
CA TYR A 80 -5.31 1.16 2.37
C TYR A 80 -5.69 1.35 0.90
N ARG A 81 -5.15 2.42 0.31
CA ARG A 81 -5.03 2.65 -1.12
C ARG A 81 -3.55 2.74 -1.43
N VAL A 82 -3.06 1.84 -2.27
CA VAL A 82 -1.66 1.80 -2.66
C VAL A 82 -1.55 2.03 -4.15
N THR A 83 -0.71 2.99 -4.55
CA THR A 83 -0.36 3.22 -5.94
C THR A 83 1.04 2.70 -6.17
N LEU A 84 1.16 1.58 -6.88
CA LEU A 84 2.43 1.04 -7.35
C LEU A 84 2.85 1.80 -8.61
N ILE A 85 4.12 2.19 -8.68
CA ILE A 85 4.69 2.94 -9.81
C ILE A 85 5.98 2.26 -10.23
N ASP A 86 6.09 1.90 -11.52
CA ASP A 86 7.33 1.38 -12.07
C ASP A 86 8.27 2.48 -12.57
N LYS A 87 9.50 2.12 -12.93
CA LYS A 87 10.51 3.06 -13.46
C LYS A 87 10.12 3.70 -14.80
N GLN A 88 9.13 3.15 -15.51
CA GLN A 88 8.58 3.72 -16.74
C GLN A 88 7.44 4.72 -16.44
N GLY A 89 6.97 4.78 -15.20
CA GLY A 89 5.88 5.62 -14.74
C GLY A 89 4.49 4.98 -14.94
N GLU A 90 4.42 3.70 -15.33
CA GLU A 90 3.16 2.96 -15.32
C GLU A 90 2.67 2.77 -13.89
N LYS A 91 1.35 2.76 -13.71
CA LYS A 91 0.73 2.73 -12.40
C LYS A 91 -0.26 1.59 -12.27
N LEU A 92 -0.25 0.97 -11.10
CA LEU A 92 -1.27 0.02 -10.68
C LEU A 92 -1.79 0.41 -9.30
N GLU A 93 -3.10 0.56 -9.18
CA GLU A 93 -3.73 0.80 -7.89
C GLU A 93 -4.20 -0.50 -7.25
N ASP A 94 -4.07 -0.56 -5.94
CA ASP A 94 -4.56 -1.66 -5.13
C ASP A 94 -5.25 -1.14 -3.87
N TYR A 95 -6.33 -1.80 -3.49
CA TYR A 95 -7.22 -1.38 -2.42
C TYR A 95 -7.51 -2.57 -1.51
N PHE A 96 -7.29 -2.39 -0.20
CA PHE A 96 -7.56 -3.43 0.77
C PHE A 96 -7.68 -2.87 2.17
N MET A 97 -8.18 -3.68 3.09
CA MET A 97 -8.34 -3.35 4.48
C MET A 97 -7.58 -4.35 5.35
N VAL A 98 -6.85 -3.83 6.32
CA VAL A 98 -6.27 -4.60 7.42
C VAL A 98 -7.28 -4.67 8.55
N ILE A 99 -7.57 -5.89 9.02
CA ILE A 99 -8.44 -6.15 10.17
C ILE A 99 -7.57 -6.70 11.31
N PRO A 100 -7.47 -6.00 12.45
CA PRO A 100 -6.73 -6.50 13.60
C PRO A 100 -7.44 -7.70 14.25
N GLU A 101 -6.68 -8.57 14.92
CA GLU A 101 -7.27 -9.65 15.71
C GLU A 101 -8.15 -9.08 16.82
N THR A 102 -9.32 -9.70 17.02
CA THR A 102 -10.14 -9.44 18.19
C THR A 102 -9.54 -10.27 19.32
N ILE A 103 -8.91 -9.61 20.30
CA ILE A 103 -8.38 -10.27 21.51
C ILE A 103 -9.55 -10.73 22.39
#